data_AF-E9P306-F1
#
_entry.id   AF-E9P306-F1
#
_cell.length_a   1.000
_cell.length_b   1.000
_cell.length_c   1.000
_cell.angle_alpha   90.00
_cell.angle_beta   90.00
_cell.angle_gamma   90.00
#
_symmetry.space_group_name_H-M   'P 1'
#
loop_
_entity.id
_entity.type
_entity.pdbx_description
1 polymer ?
#
loop_
_entity_poly.entity_id
_entity_poly.type
_entity_poly.pdbx_seq_one_letter_code
_entity_poly.pdbx_strand_id
1 'polypeptide(L)'
;FYKFKKDFFSILMPSGAPLILAPLLILIETVSYISRGVSLGIRLAANLSAGHLLFAILAGFGLVFKLAMSIMVFITLLEVAVAIIQAYVFCLLTLIYLVDTIVLH
;
A
#
# COMPACT_ATOMS: atom_id res chain seq x y z
N PHE A 1 -4.06 23.62 -29.64
CA PHE A 1 -3.38 22.32 -29.43
C PHE A 1 -1.95 22.46 -28.89
N TYR A 2 -1.10 23.36 -29.41
CA TYR A 2 0.28 23.54 -28.90
C TYR A 2 0.41 24.28 -27.55
N LYS A 3 -0.64 25.00 -27.11
CA LYS A 3 -0.64 25.79 -25.87
C LYS A 3 -0.84 24.93 -24.60
N PHE A 4 -1.68 23.89 -24.71
CA PHE A 4 -1.94 22.91 -23.65
C PHE A 4 -0.69 22.15 -23.16
N LYS A 5 0.31 21.98 -24.03
CA LYS A 5 1.54 21.24 -23.70
C LYS A 5 2.51 22.04 -22.81
N LYS A 6 2.43 23.37 -22.85
CA LYS A 6 3.26 24.26 -22.01
C LYS A 6 2.64 24.47 -20.63
N ASP A 7 1.31 24.49 -20.56
CA ASP A 7 0.59 24.60 -19.28
C ASP A 7 0.74 23.32 -18.43
N PHE A 8 0.88 22.14 -19.07
CA PHE A 8 1.21 20.87 -18.41
C PHE A 8 2.59 20.86 -17.71
N PHE A 9 3.54 21.69 -18.17
CA PHE A 9 4.85 21.84 -17.53
C PHE A 9 4.84 22.85 -16.37
N SER A 10 3.84 23.73 -16.30
CA SER A 10 3.66 24.67 -15.20
C SER A 10 2.89 24.06 -14.02
N ILE A 11 2.09 23.01 -14.26
CA ILE A 11 1.32 22.25 -13.26
C ILE A 11 2.23 21.49 -12.27
N LEU A 12 3.51 21.30 -12.59
CA LEU A 12 4.48 20.60 -11.73
C LEU A 12 5.26 21.53 -10.78
N MET A 13 4.87 22.81 -10.66
CA MET A 13 5.68 23.83 -10.00
C MET A 13 4.99 24.49 -8.79
N PRO A 14 5.16 23.92 -7.58
CA PRO A 14 5.18 24.66 -6.32
C PRO A 14 6.56 25.27 -6.07
N SER A 15 6.54 26.50 -5.58
CA SER A 15 7.63 27.42 -5.25
C SER A 15 8.84 26.79 -4.52
N GLY A 16 10.02 26.82 -5.15
CA GLY A 16 11.31 26.80 -4.43
C GLY A 16 12.18 25.55 -4.52
N ALA A 17 11.74 24.45 -5.15
CA ALA A 17 12.59 23.27 -5.34
C ALA A 17 13.40 23.35 -6.65
N PRO A 18 14.68 22.93 -6.68
CA PRO A 18 15.46 22.86 -7.91
C PRO A 18 14.70 22.03 -8.98
N LEU A 19 14.37 22.68 -10.10
CA LEU A 19 13.45 22.24 -11.17
C LEU A 19 13.79 20.85 -11.76
N ILE A 20 15.02 20.39 -11.57
CA ILE A 20 15.52 19.10 -12.07
C ILE A 20 15.15 17.93 -11.14
N LEU A 21 14.94 18.18 -9.84
CA LEU A 21 14.70 17.14 -8.83
C LEU A 21 13.21 16.94 -8.51
N ALA A 22 12.36 17.95 -8.71
CA ALA A 22 10.93 17.86 -8.41
C ALA A 22 10.18 16.75 -9.20
N PRO A 23 10.39 16.56 -10.52
CA PRO A 23 9.75 15.48 -11.26
C PRO A 23 10.23 14.10 -10.80
N LEU A 24 11.51 14.00 -10.41
CA LEU A 24 12.11 12.77 -9.93
C LEU A 24 11.57 12.39 -8.55
N LEU A 25 11.39 13.38 -7.65
CA LEU A 25 10.79 13.19 -6.32
C LEU A 25 9.33 12.69 -6.42
N ILE A 26 8.53 13.29 -7.30
CA ILE A 26 7.13 12.89 -7.52
C ILE A 26 7.06 11.46 -8.07
N LEU A 27 7.97 11.10 -8.99
CA LEU A 27 8.05 9.76 -9.56
C LEU A 27 8.39 8.72 -8.48
N ILE A 28 9.42 8.96 -7.66
CA ILE A 28 9.81 8.01 -6.61
C ILE A 28 8.73 7.89 -5.53
N GLU A 29 8.05 8.98 -5.19
CA GLU A 29 6.97 9.00 -4.21
C GLU A 29 5.77 8.18 -4.72
N THR A 30 5.41 8.35 -6.00
CA THR A 30 4.35 7.55 -6.66
C THR A 30 4.70 6.06 -6.67
N VAL A 31 5.94 5.71 -6.99
CA VAL A 31 6.42 4.32 -6.95
C VAL A 31 6.40 3.75 -5.53
N SER A 32 6.79 4.56 -4.53
CA SER A 32 6.77 4.19 -3.11
C SER A 32 5.34 3.90 -2.63
N TYR A 33 4.37 4.72 -3.04
CA TYR A 33 2.95 4.52 -2.75
C TYR A 33 2.42 3.22 -3.33
N ILE A 34 2.67 2.95 -4.62
CA ILE A 34 2.26 1.69 -5.26
C ILE A 34 2.93 0.49 -4.59
N SER A 35 4.23 0.57 -4.33
CA SER A 35 4.99 -0.48 -3.64
C SER A 35 4.43 -0.81 -2.25
N ARG A 36 3.97 0.21 -1.51
CA ARG A 36 3.36 0.04 -0.18
C ARG A 36 2.05 -0.75 -0.25
N GLY A 37 1.18 -0.43 -1.22
CA GLY A 37 -0.06 -1.17 -1.46
C GLY A 37 0.20 -2.61 -1.89
N VAL A 38 1.15 -2.81 -2.80
CA VAL A 38 1.57 -4.16 -3.27
C VAL A 38 2.17 -4.99 -2.12
N SER A 39 3.04 -4.39 -1.30
CA SER A 39 3.66 -5.05 -0.15
C SER A 39 2.61 -5.55 0.86
N LEU A 40 1.55 -4.79 1.11
CA LEU A 40 0.46 -5.19 1.99
C LEU A 40 -0.31 -6.40 1.43
N GLY A 41 -0.62 -6.39 0.13
CA GLY A 41 -1.30 -7.50 -0.54
C GLY A 41 -0.48 -8.79 -0.51
N ILE A 42 0.82 -8.70 -0.84
CA ILE A 42 1.74 -9.84 -0.77
C ILE A 42 1.84 -10.40 0.65
N ARG A 43 1.89 -9.52 1.66
CA ARG A 43 1.94 -9.92 3.07
C ARG A 43 0.71 -10.74 3.46
N LEU A 44 -0.49 -10.23 3.19
CA LEU A 44 -1.74 -10.93 3.50
C LEU A 44 -1.83 -12.28 2.76
N ALA A 45 -1.49 -12.29 1.46
CA ALA A 45 -1.50 -13.51 0.65
C ALA A 45 -0.51 -14.57 1.15
N ALA A 46 0.70 -14.14 1.55
CA ALA A 46 1.72 -15.02 2.11
C ALA A 46 1.27 -15.63 3.44
N ASN A 47 0.68 -14.84 4.34
CA ASN A 47 0.22 -15.34 5.63
C ASN A 47 -0.99 -16.29 5.51
N LEU A 48 -1.93 -16.00 4.60
CA LEU A 48 -3.05 -16.91 4.34
C LEU A 48 -2.58 -18.22 3.69
N SER A 49 -1.64 -18.14 2.73
CA SER A 49 -1.06 -19.33 2.08
C SER A 49 -0.22 -20.17 3.05
N ALA A 50 0.59 -19.53 3.90
CA ALA A 50 1.37 -20.18 4.93
C ALA A 50 0.48 -20.83 6.00
N GLY A 51 -0.58 -20.16 6.43
CA GLY A 51 -1.59 -20.71 7.34
C GLY A 51 -2.30 -21.92 6.75
N HIS A 52 -2.68 -21.86 5.46
CA HIS A 52 -3.31 -22.98 4.76
C HIS A 52 -2.34 -24.17 4.56
N LEU A 53 -1.06 -23.91 4.24
CA LEU A 53 -0.04 -24.96 4.15
C LEU A 53 0.23 -25.61 5.51
N LEU A 54 0.34 -24.79 6.56
CA LEU A 54 0.52 -25.26 7.92
C LEU A 54 -0.69 -26.08 8.41
N PHE A 55 -1.90 -25.69 8.03
CA PHE A 55 -3.11 -26.49 8.26
C PHE A 55 -3.02 -27.87 7.62
N ALA A 56 -2.61 -27.93 6.35
CA ALA A 56 -2.47 -29.20 5.63
C ALA A 56 -1.41 -30.11 6.28
N ILE A 57 -0.30 -29.56 6.75
CA ILE A 57 0.76 -30.32 7.43
C ILE A 57 0.27 -30.81 8.80
N LEU A 58 -0.31 -29.94 9.63
CA LEU A 58 -0.78 -30.32 10.96
C LEU A 58 -1.97 -31.30 10.91
N ALA A 59 -2.78 -31.26 9.86
CA ALA A 59 -3.87 -32.20 9.66
C ALA A 59 -3.33 -33.64 9.49
N GLY A 60 -2.11 -33.78 8.97
CA GLY A 60 -1.40 -35.06 8.89
C GLY A 60 -0.83 -35.57 10.23
N PHE A 61 -0.65 -34.72 11.25
CA PHE A 61 0.04 -35.05 12.50
C PHE A 61 -0.88 -35.16 13.75
N GLY A 62 -2.19 -34.99 13.63
CA GLY A 62 -3.13 -35.25 14.74
C GLY A 62 -3.17 -34.19 15.86
N LEU A 63 -3.38 -34.64 17.12
CA LEU A 63 -4.08 -33.98 18.25
C LEU A 63 -3.63 -32.56 18.70
N VAL A 64 -2.49 -32.05 18.22
CA VAL A 64 -2.00 -30.68 18.50
C VAL A 64 -2.79 -29.60 17.73
N PHE A 65 -3.70 -30.02 16.86
CA PHE A 65 -4.43 -29.20 15.89
C PHE A 65 -5.25 -28.05 16.49
N LYS A 66 -5.96 -28.27 17.59
CA LYS A 66 -6.98 -27.30 18.06
C LYS A 66 -6.38 -25.98 18.56
N LEU A 67 -5.25 -26.04 19.26
CA LEU A 67 -4.59 -24.83 19.79
C LEU A 67 -3.89 -24.05 18.68
N ALA A 68 -3.19 -24.75 17.77
CA ALA A 68 -2.54 -24.15 16.62
C ALA A 68 -3.55 -23.44 15.69
N MET A 69 -4.74 -24.02 15.53
CA MET A 69 -5.83 -23.41 14.75
C MET A 69 -6.35 -22.11 15.34
N SER A 70 -6.55 -22.08 16.66
CA SER A 70 -7.02 -20.86 17.34
C SER A 70 -6.04 -19.69 17.15
N ILE A 71 -4.73 -19.97 17.22
CA ILE A 71 -3.69 -18.96 17.08
C ILE A 71 -3.62 -18.45 15.63
N MET A 72 -3.72 -19.34 14.64
CA MET A 72 -3.70 -18.94 13.22
C MET A 72 -4.92 -18.10 12.81
N VAL A 73 -6.11 -18.43 13.31
CA VAL A 73 -7.32 -17.64 13.07
C VAL A 73 -7.19 -16.25 13.69
N PHE A 74 -6.61 -16.15 14.90
CA PHE A 74 -6.41 -14.86 15.56
C PHE A 74 -5.40 -13.98 14.80
N ILE A 75 -4.30 -14.55 14.32
CA ILE A 75 -3.28 -13.82 13.53
C ILE A 75 -3.85 -13.32 12.21
N THR A 76 -4.60 -14.16 11.48
CA THR A 76 -5.22 -13.74 10.20
C THR A 76 -6.28 -12.65 10.40
N LEU A 77 -7.06 -12.70 11.48
CA LEU A 77 -8.00 -11.64 11.84
C LEU A 77 -7.29 -10.30 12.09
N LEU A 78 -6.19 -10.34 12.86
CA LEU A 78 -5.39 -9.16 13.15
C LEU A 78 -4.78 -8.56 11.87
N GLU A 79 -4.32 -9.40 10.94
CA GLU A 79 -3.75 -8.95 9.68
C GLU A 79 -4.77 -8.32 8.74
N VAL A 80 -6.00 -8.85 8.69
CA VAL A 80 -7.10 -8.22 7.94
C VAL A 80 -7.44 -6.87 8.55
N ALA A 81 -7.50 -6.75 9.87
CA ALA A 81 -7.75 -5.48 10.56
C ALA A 81 -6.66 -4.44 10.24
N VAL A 82 -5.38 -4.83 10.30
CA VAL A 82 -4.25 -3.96 9.93
C VAL A 82 -4.28 -3.61 8.44
N ALA A 83 -4.69 -4.52 7.58
CA ALA A 83 -4.80 -4.27 6.14
C ALA A 83 -5.87 -3.20 5.81
N ILE A 84 -7.01 -3.22 6.50
CA ILE A 84 -8.06 -2.20 6.35
C ILE A 84 -7.52 -0.83 6.79
N ILE A 85 -6.85 -0.75 7.93
CA ILE A 85 -6.29 0.50 8.45
C ILE A 85 -5.22 1.05 7.48
N GLN A 86 -4.34 0.20 6.96
CA GLN A 86 -3.32 0.63 6.00
C GLN A 86 -3.93 1.12 4.67
N ALA A 87 -4.95 0.45 4.15
CA ALA A 87 -5.65 0.89 2.94
C ALA A 87 -6.34 2.25 3.15
N TYR A 88 -6.92 2.48 4.33
CA TYR A 88 -7.53 3.76 4.69
C TYR A 88 -6.50 4.89 4.74
N VAL A 89 -5.38 4.67 5.46
CA VAL A 89 -4.30 5.66 5.57
C VAL A 89 -3.71 5.98 4.19
N PHE A 90 -3.56 4.97 3.34
CA PHE A 90 -3.11 5.16 1.96
C PHE A 90 -4.05 6.08 1.17
N CYS A 91 -5.35 5.77 1.18
CA CYS A 91 -6.35 6.56 0.45
C CYS A 91 -6.43 8.00 0.97
N LEU A 92 -6.34 8.18 2.29
CA LEU A 92 -6.34 9.50 2.94
C LEU A 92 -5.10 10.31 2.55
N LEU A 93 -3.90 9.72 2.56
CA LEU A 93 -2.69 10.42 2.10
C LEU A 93 -2.85 10.83 0.63
N THR A 94 -3.26 9.91 -0.25
CA THR A 94 -3.46 10.21 -1.67
C THR A 94 -4.48 11.34 -1.87
N LEU A 95 -5.59 11.35 -1.12
CA LEU A 95 -6.58 12.42 -1.18
C LEU A 95 -5.96 13.77 -0.77
N ILE A 96 -5.22 13.81 0.34
CA ILE A 96 -4.56 15.04 0.81
C ILE A 96 -3.57 15.55 -0.23
N TYR A 97 -2.73 14.68 -0.82
CA TYR A 97 -1.79 15.09 -1.88
C TYR A 97 -2.50 15.59 -3.14
N LEU A 98 -3.60 14.93 -3.53
CA LEU A 98 -4.38 15.37 -4.68
C LEU A 98 -5.00 16.75 -4.44
N VAL A 99 -5.58 16.97 -3.26
CA VAL A 99 -6.18 18.26 -2.88
C VAL A 99 -5.13 19.35 -2.78
N ASP A 100 -3.97 19.06 -2.18
CA ASP A 100 -2.84 20.00 -2.10
C ASP A 100 -2.36 20.43 -3.50
N THR A 101 -2.23 19.47 -4.42
CA THR A 101 -1.86 19.75 -5.82
C THR A 101 -2.92 20.58 -6.55
N ILE A 102 -4.20 20.40 -6.24
CA ILE A 102 -5.31 21.17 -6.84
C ILE A 102 -5.41 22.59 -6.23
N VAL A 103 -5.22 22.74 -4.92
CA VAL A 103 -5.33 24.02 -4.20
C VAL A 103 -4.14 24.93 -4.46
N LEU A 104 -2.97 24.36 -4.71
CA LEU A 104 -1.77 25.12 -5.08
C LEU A 104 -1.79 25.57 -6.57
N HIS A 105 -2.83 25.19 -7.31
CA HIS A 105 -3.15 25.61 -8.67
C HIS A 105 -4.30 26.64 -8.71
#